data_AF-J9EI44-F1
#
_entry.id   AF-J9EI44-F1
#
_cell.length_a   1.000
_cell.length_b   1.000
_cell.length_c   1.000
_cell.angle_alpha   90.00
_cell.angle_beta   90.00
_cell.angle_gamma   90.00
#
_symmetry.space_group_name_H-M   'P 1'
#
loop_
_entity.id
_entity.type
_entity.pdbx_description
1 polymer ?
#
loop_
_entity_poly.entity_id
_entity_poly.type
_entity_poly.pdbx_seq_one_letter_code
_entity_poly.pdbx_strand_id
1 'polypeptide(L)'
;MLSELSRAHPQIQQLLAYENSFQLLFDIINVEPMESIVIEDCLYVILNLLRRNPKNQQLFREASLIQRLAVLLNYFLYGREGEEDLPQRDNEWQKQEIANVIFLLQVIRSLVSPQDNSQNNTHAAQKTISQTGMLKSLCSVLLSEIVATVEVLTEAIITVAEVICGDYPNQEYFSTRSLATDVGNRPSLIVLLLSMNTDKQPFKLRCAVFYCFLCYLYDNEFGKTKVIDTLLPSATSNDTQITTGQCICTAILSSETIQVWFGCVCLLHCLLDADHLKQQLLRVQLTTSPSETPSSLLHHLSTIL
;
A
#
# COMPACT_ATOMS: atom_id res chain seq x y z
N MET A 1 0.47 20.05 24.82
CA MET A 1 1.46 21.17 24.86
C MET A 1 2.57 20.98 23.83
N LEU A 2 3.32 19.86 23.87
CA LEU A 2 4.33 19.55 22.84
C LEU A 2 3.75 19.51 21.42
N SER A 3 2.53 18.97 21.27
CA SER A 3 1.78 18.96 20.01
C SER A 3 1.57 20.38 19.44
N GLU A 4 1.08 21.31 20.25
CA GLU A 4 0.85 22.70 19.84
C GLU A 4 2.15 23.46 19.60
N LEU A 5 3.18 23.24 20.43
CA LEU A 5 4.46 23.91 20.31
C LEU A 5 5.23 23.49 19.05
N SER A 6 5.13 22.21 18.67
CA SER A 6 5.82 21.64 17.49
C SER A 6 5.07 21.86 16.17
N ARG A 7 3.86 22.42 16.20
CA ARG A 7 3.02 22.58 15.01
C ARG A 7 3.61 23.62 14.06
N ALA A 8 4.02 23.18 12.87
CA ALA A 8 4.54 24.03 11.78
C ALA A 8 5.77 24.89 12.13
N HIS A 9 6.56 24.52 13.15
CA HIS A 9 7.78 25.22 13.53
C HIS A 9 9.02 24.29 13.45
N PRO A 10 9.70 24.21 12.28
CA PRO A 10 10.80 23.26 12.06
C PRO A 10 11.96 23.36 13.07
N GLN A 11 12.27 24.57 13.54
CA GLN A 11 13.33 24.78 14.53
C GLN A 11 12.98 24.18 15.90
N ILE A 12 11.73 24.35 16.33
CA ILE A 12 11.24 23.77 17.59
C ILE A 12 11.17 22.25 17.45
N GLN A 13 10.67 21.74 16.33
CA GLN A 13 10.65 20.31 16.06
C GLN A 13 12.04 19.69 16.14
N GLN A 14 13.04 20.39 15.58
CA GLN A 14 14.43 19.93 15.61
C GLN A 14 15.01 19.96 17.03
N LEU A 15 14.75 21.02 17.80
CA LEU A 15 15.16 21.13 19.20
C LEU A 15 14.57 19.99 20.03
N LEU A 16 13.26 19.75 19.93
CA LEU A 16 12.58 18.67 20.65
C LEU A 16 13.15 17.30 20.28
N ALA A 17 13.46 17.06 19.00
CA ALA A 17 14.09 15.83 18.56
C ALA A 17 15.49 15.63 19.18
N TYR A 18 16.29 16.69 19.32
CA TYR A 18 17.59 16.61 19.99
C TYR A 18 17.50 16.35 21.50
N GLU A 19 16.42 16.80 22.15
CA GLU A 19 16.14 16.52 23.56
C GLU A 19 15.53 15.12 23.80
N ASN A 20 15.83 14.15 22.92
CA ASN A 20 15.38 12.75 23.01
C ASN A 20 13.85 12.56 23.13
N SER A 21 13.06 13.48 22.58
CA SER A 21 11.59 13.41 22.68
C SER A 21 11.04 12.12 22.07
N PHE A 22 11.60 11.61 20.97
CA PHE A 22 11.09 10.39 20.34
C PHE A 22 11.19 9.17 21.27
N GLN A 23 12.33 8.99 21.93
CA GLN A 23 12.58 7.86 22.84
C GLN A 23 11.58 7.90 24.01
N LEU A 24 11.43 9.07 24.64
CA LEU A 24 10.50 9.27 25.73
C LEU A 24 9.05 8.96 25.32
N LEU A 25 8.63 9.42 24.13
CA LEU A 25 7.28 9.16 23.61
C LEU A 25 7.05 7.66 23.38
N PHE A 26 8.02 6.93 22.83
CA PHE A 26 7.89 5.49 22.70
C PHE A 26 7.95 4.74 24.03
N ASP A 27 8.70 5.24 25.01
CA ASP A 27 8.75 4.63 26.36
C ASP A 27 7.39 4.77 27.05
N ILE A 28 6.69 5.89 26.86
CA ILE A 28 5.29 6.07 27.27
C ILE A 28 4.39 5.07 26.53
N ILE A 29 4.47 5.01 25.19
CA ILE A 29 3.63 4.08 24.40
C ILE A 29 3.80 2.62 24.87
N ASN A 30 5.00 2.21 25.26
CA ASN A 30 5.29 0.84 25.68
C ASN A 30 4.63 0.44 27.01
N VAL A 31 4.31 1.39 27.89
CA VAL A 31 3.67 1.12 29.20
C VAL A 31 2.16 1.29 29.16
N GLU A 32 1.64 1.97 28.14
CA GLU A 32 0.21 2.21 27.96
C GLU A 32 -0.52 0.97 27.38
N PRO A 33 -1.78 0.72 27.78
CA PRO A 33 -2.61 -0.31 27.15
C PRO A 33 -2.97 0.09 25.70
N MET A 34 -3.21 -0.89 24.83
CA MET A 34 -3.50 -0.68 23.39
C MET A 34 -4.63 0.32 23.11
N GLU A 35 -5.62 0.37 24.00
CA GLU A 35 -6.82 1.22 23.91
C GLU A 35 -6.60 2.59 24.55
N SER A 36 -5.37 2.96 24.92
CA SER A 36 -5.08 4.25 25.54
C SER A 36 -5.06 5.37 24.51
N ILE A 37 -5.77 6.45 24.81
CA ILE A 37 -5.70 7.71 24.06
C ILE A 37 -4.31 8.37 24.15
N VAL A 38 -3.53 8.04 25.18
CA VAL A 38 -2.16 8.54 25.35
C VAL A 38 -1.25 8.05 24.21
N ILE A 39 -1.50 6.86 23.67
CA ILE A 39 -0.79 6.34 22.50
C ILE A 39 -1.07 7.23 21.28
N GLU A 40 -2.34 7.60 21.06
CA GLU A 40 -2.74 8.51 19.98
C GLU A 40 -2.01 9.85 20.09
N ASP A 41 -2.04 10.47 21.27
CA ASP A 41 -1.38 11.75 21.53
C ASP A 41 0.14 11.67 21.27
N CYS A 42 0.78 10.58 21.71
CA CYS A 42 2.21 10.37 21.48
C CYS A 42 2.52 10.20 19.99
N LEU A 43 1.77 9.37 19.27
CA LEU A 43 1.93 9.17 17.83
C LEU A 43 1.66 10.47 17.05
N TYR A 44 0.70 11.28 17.47
CA TYR A 44 0.43 12.59 16.89
C TYR A 44 1.61 13.55 17.06
N VAL A 45 2.24 13.58 18.24
CA VAL A 45 3.47 14.37 18.45
C VAL A 45 4.60 13.85 17.56
N ILE A 46 4.83 12.53 17.49
CA ILE A 46 5.85 11.93 16.62
C ILE A 46 5.60 12.33 15.16
N LEU A 47 4.36 12.24 14.69
CA LEU A 47 3.97 12.63 13.33
C LEU A 47 4.28 14.10 13.04
N ASN A 48 3.98 15.00 13.98
CA ASN A 48 4.28 16.43 13.82
C ASN A 48 5.78 16.70 13.77
N LEU A 49 6.59 15.97 14.54
CA LEU A 49 8.04 16.10 14.53
C LEU A 49 8.68 15.57 13.24
N LEU A 50 8.04 14.63 12.54
CA LEU A 50 8.56 14.00 11.33
C LEU A 50 8.06 14.66 10.03
N ARG A 51 6.79 15.07 9.98
CA ARG A 51 6.15 15.57 8.76
C ARG A 51 6.88 16.80 8.22
N ARG A 52 7.34 16.72 6.96
CA ARG A 52 8.08 17.80 6.26
C ARG A 52 9.34 18.26 7.00
N ASN A 53 9.97 17.37 7.77
CA ASN A 53 11.20 17.68 8.50
C ASN A 53 12.29 16.62 8.20
N PRO A 54 13.05 16.78 7.10
CA PRO A 54 14.01 15.77 6.65
C PRO A 54 15.12 15.50 7.66
N LYS A 55 15.53 16.51 8.44
CA LYS A 55 16.54 16.34 9.50
C LYS A 55 16.03 15.44 10.62
N ASN A 56 14.80 15.63 11.06
CA ASN A 56 14.19 14.78 12.08
C ASN A 56 13.95 13.36 11.55
N GLN A 57 13.54 13.21 10.30
CA GLN A 57 13.40 11.89 9.65
C GLN A 57 14.74 11.14 9.59
N GLN A 58 15.82 11.84 9.25
CA GLN A 58 17.18 11.28 9.26
C GLN A 58 17.60 10.86 10.68
N LEU A 59 17.46 11.74 11.67
CA LEU A 59 17.77 11.44 13.08
C LEU A 59 16.96 10.25 13.59
N PHE A 60 15.68 10.18 13.24
CA PHE A 60 14.80 9.08 13.62
C PHE A 60 15.29 7.73 13.08
N ARG A 61 15.77 7.71 11.83
CA ARG A 61 16.37 6.53 11.22
C ARG A 61 17.71 6.16 11.86
N GLU A 62 18.60 7.13 12.08
CA GLU A 62 19.93 6.91 12.68
C GLU A 62 19.84 6.41 14.13
N ALA A 63 18.80 6.82 14.86
CA ALA A 63 18.50 6.33 16.20
C ALA A 63 17.76 4.97 16.21
N SER A 64 17.63 4.29 15.06
CA SER A 64 16.95 3.00 14.91
C SER A 64 15.48 2.99 15.36
N LEU A 65 14.81 4.14 15.35
CA LEU A 65 13.44 4.25 15.86
C LEU A 65 12.39 3.66 14.91
N ILE A 66 12.73 3.43 13.64
CA ILE A 66 11.89 2.66 12.70
C ILE A 66 11.70 1.22 13.19
N GLN A 67 12.67 0.64 13.90
CA GLN A 67 12.51 -0.68 14.50
C GLN A 67 11.47 -0.66 15.63
N ARG A 68 11.39 0.43 16.41
CA ARG A 68 10.36 0.60 17.44
C ARG A 68 8.97 0.72 16.83
N LEU A 69 8.82 1.38 15.68
CA LEU A 69 7.56 1.38 14.92
C LEU A 69 7.17 -0.02 14.46
N ALA A 70 8.13 -0.84 14.03
CA ALA A 70 7.86 -2.22 13.60
C ALA A 70 7.39 -3.10 14.76
N VAL A 71 8.02 -2.99 15.93
CA VAL A 71 7.58 -3.68 17.15
C VAL A 71 6.16 -3.24 17.54
N LEU A 72 5.89 -1.93 17.51
CA LEU A 72 4.56 -1.40 17.84
C LEU A 72 3.49 -1.86 16.85
N LEU A 73 3.81 -1.91 15.55
CA LEU A 73 2.89 -2.43 14.53
C LEU A 73 2.58 -3.90 14.79
N ASN A 74 3.60 -4.73 15.02
CA ASN A 74 3.39 -6.14 15.31
C ASN A 74 2.59 -6.34 16.60
N TYR A 75 2.81 -5.50 17.61
CA TYR A 75 2.02 -5.53 18.84
C TYR A 75 0.52 -5.31 18.55
N PHE A 76 0.17 -4.31 17.74
CA PHE A 76 -1.23 -4.10 17.36
C PHE A 76 -1.81 -5.21 16.49
N LEU A 77 -1.01 -5.80 15.58
CA LEU A 77 -1.51 -6.80 14.64
C LEU A 77 -1.65 -8.20 15.26
N TYR A 78 -0.77 -8.56 16.20
CA TYR A 78 -0.65 -9.93 16.70
C TYR A 78 -0.70 -10.05 18.23
N GLY A 79 -0.72 -8.95 18.97
CA GLY A 79 -0.57 -8.96 20.42
C GLY A 79 0.90 -8.99 20.88
N ARG A 80 1.12 -9.11 22.19
CA ARG A 80 2.48 -9.22 22.78
C ARG A 80 2.99 -10.66 22.63
N GLU A 81 4.28 -10.81 22.32
CA GLU A 81 4.94 -12.11 22.38
C GLU A 81 4.73 -12.74 23.77
N GLY A 82 4.16 -13.95 23.81
CA GLY A 82 3.79 -14.64 25.05
C GLY A 82 2.31 -14.55 25.47
N GLU A 83 1.47 -13.83 24.73
CA GLU A 83 0.00 -13.86 24.86
C GLU A 83 -0.67 -14.85 23.89
N GLU A 84 0.10 -15.78 23.30
CA GLU A 84 -0.35 -16.76 22.29
C GLU A 84 -1.34 -17.82 22.82
N ASP A 85 -1.40 -18.01 24.15
CA ASP A 85 -2.28 -18.99 24.82
C ASP A 85 -3.69 -18.44 25.14
N LEU A 86 -3.97 -17.18 24.77
CA LEU A 86 -5.32 -16.64 24.87
C LEU A 86 -6.15 -17.16 23.68
N PRO A 87 -7.43 -17.55 23.88
CA PRO A 87 -8.28 -17.96 22.77
C PRO A 87 -8.22 -16.88 21.70
N GLN A 88 -8.04 -17.31 20.44
CA GLN A 88 -8.01 -16.48 19.24
C GLN A 88 -8.89 -15.26 19.46
N ARG A 89 -8.30 -14.06 19.45
CA ARG A 89 -9.02 -12.81 19.70
C ARG A 89 -10.25 -12.77 18.79
N ASP A 90 -11.40 -13.15 19.34
CA ASP A 90 -12.75 -12.80 18.85
C ASP A 90 -13.00 -11.29 19.05
N ASN A 91 -11.95 -10.51 19.35
CA ASN A 91 -12.02 -9.12 19.73
C ASN A 91 -12.26 -8.29 18.47
N GLU A 92 -13.52 -7.90 18.31
CA GLU A 92 -13.92 -6.73 17.56
C GLU A 92 -13.00 -5.56 17.96
N TRP A 93 -12.25 -5.03 16.97
CA TRP A 93 -11.31 -3.94 17.15
C TRP A 93 -12.00 -2.75 17.80
N GLN A 94 -11.45 -2.27 18.92
CA GLN A 94 -12.01 -1.11 19.61
C GLN A 94 -11.73 0.18 18.82
N LYS A 95 -12.62 1.17 18.93
CA LYS A 95 -12.49 2.45 18.22
C LYS A 95 -11.14 3.14 18.47
N GLN A 96 -10.64 3.09 19.70
CA GLN A 96 -9.36 3.71 20.06
C GLN A 96 -8.17 2.92 19.52
N GLU A 97 -8.25 1.58 19.47
CA GLU A 97 -7.23 0.72 18.85
C GLU A 97 -7.11 1.00 17.34
N ILE A 98 -8.25 1.14 16.66
CA ILE A 98 -8.31 1.54 15.24
C ILE A 98 -7.64 2.91 15.05
N ALA A 99 -7.99 3.90 15.88
CA ALA A 99 -7.40 5.23 15.81
C ALA A 99 -5.87 5.19 16.00
N ASN A 100 -5.39 4.46 17.01
CA ASN A 100 -3.98 4.31 17.31
C ASN A 100 -3.20 3.67 16.14
N VAL A 101 -3.74 2.60 15.54
CA VAL A 101 -3.11 1.96 14.36
C VAL A 101 -3.12 2.87 13.15
N ILE A 102 -4.21 3.60 12.89
CA ILE A 102 -4.26 4.56 11.79
C ILE A 102 -3.21 5.67 11.97
N PHE A 103 -3.02 6.20 13.18
CA PHE A 103 -1.96 7.17 13.44
C PHE A 103 -0.56 6.59 13.29
N LEU A 104 -0.35 5.34 13.72
CA LEU A 104 0.91 4.63 13.51
C LEU A 104 1.24 4.51 12.01
N LEU A 105 0.26 4.11 11.20
CA LEU A 105 0.40 4.03 9.75
C LEU A 105 0.72 5.40 9.14
N GLN A 106 0.08 6.48 9.61
CA GLN A 106 0.43 7.85 9.18
C GLN A 106 1.85 8.26 9.56
N VAL A 107 2.35 7.85 10.73
CA VAL A 107 3.75 8.07 11.13
C VAL A 107 4.70 7.37 10.16
N ILE A 108 4.43 6.09 9.83
CA ILE A 108 5.23 5.33 8.85
C ILE A 108 5.21 6.04 7.48
N ARG A 109 4.04 6.42 7.00
CA ARG A 109 3.85 7.15 5.74
C ARG A 109 4.60 8.47 5.69
N SER A 110 4.69 9.19 6.81
CA SER A 110 5.45 10.45 6.87
C SER A 110 6.95 10.28 6.56
N LEU A 111 7.50 9.08 6.76
CA LEU A 111 8.90 8.75 6.45
C LEU A 111 9.12 8.44 4.97
N VAL A 112 8.08 8.00 4.25
CA VAL A 112 8.17 7.53 2.86
C VAL A 112 7.33 8.34 1.86
N SER A 113 6.66 9.40 2.30
CA SER A 113 5.85 10.29 1.44
C SER A 113 6.66 10.82 0.25
N PRO A 114 6.35 10.43 -1.00
CA PRO A 114 7.08 10.89 -2.18
C PRO A 114 6.92 12.39 -2.46
N GLN A 115 5.84 13.00 -1.94
CA GLN A 115 5.54 14.41 -2.15
C GLN A 115 6.24 15.32 -1.13
N ASP A 116 6.38 14.85 0.11
CA ASP A 116 6.92 15.68 1.21
C ASP A 116 8.43 15.51 1.40
N ASN A 117 9.01 14.41 0.91
CA ASN A 117 10.38 14.02 1.21
C ASN A 117 11.26 13.97 -0.05
N SER A 118 12.57 14.22 0.11
CA SER A 118 13.53 13.99 -0.97
C SER A 118 13.66 12.50 -1.29
N GLN A 119 13.88 12.14 -2.55
CA GLN A 119 14.04 10.75 -3.01
C GLN A 119 15.05 9.94 -2.17
N ASN A 120 16.22 10.51 -1.87
CA ASN A 120 17.25 9.83 -1.06
C ASN A 120 16.74 9.46 0.33
N ASN A 121 15.96 10.34 0.97
CA ASN A 121 15.45 10.08 2.31
C ASN A 121 14.33 9.02 2.29
N THR A 122 13.45 9.09 1.29
CA THR A 122 12.40 8.10 1.04
C THR A 122 12.99 6.70 0.83
N HIS A 123 13.94 6.54 -0.09
CA HIS A 123 14.59 5.25 -0.34
C HIS A 123 15.27 4.68 0.91
N ALA A 124 15.98 5.52 1.66
CA ALA A 124 16.63 5.07 2.89
C ALA A 124 15.60 4.60 3.93
N ALA A 125 14.46 5.29 4.06
CA ALA A 125 13.37 4.86 4.94
C ALA A 125 12.68 3.58 4.44
N GLN A 126 12.34 3.49 3.15
CA GLN A 126 11.74 2.29 2.52
C GLN A 126 12.61 1.05 2.76
N LYS A 127 13.93 1.17 2.57
CA LYS A 127 14.89 0.10 2.84
C LYS A 127 14.87 -0.33 4.31
N THR A 128 14.93 0.61 5.25
CA THR A 128 14.89 0.29 6.69
C THR A 128 13.56 -0.36 7.09
N ILE A 129 12.43 0.13 6.58
CA ILE A 129 11.09 -0.44 6.82
C ILE A 129 11.00 -1.89 6.34
N SER A 130 11.58 -2.20 5.19
CA SER A 130 11.61 -3.59 4.69
C SER A 130 12.52 -4.48 5.52
N GLN A 131 13.69 -3.97 5.94
CA GLN A 131 14.64 -4.71 6.77
C GLN A 131 14.10 -5.02 8.18
N THR A 132 13.22 -4.18 8.73
CA THR A 132 12.56 -4.46 10.02
C THR A 132 11.42 -5.47 9.91
N GLY A 133 11.09 -5.94 8.69
CA GLY A 133 9.97 -6.85 8.44
C GLY A 133 8.61 -6.16 8.42
N MET A 134 8.54 -4.83 8.54
CA MET A 134 7.27 -4.10 8.57
C MET A 134 6.50 -4.24 7.26
N LEU A 135 7.18 -4.20 6.11
CA LEU A 135 6.54 -4.48 4.80
C LEU A 135 5.91 -5.88 4.77
N LYS A 136 6.55 -6.88 5.39
CA LYS A 136 6.00 -8.24 5.50
C LYS A 136 4.71 -8.24 6.32
N SER A 137 4.72 -7.63 7.51
CA SER A 137 3.54 -7.54 8.38
C SER A 137 2.38 -6.81 7.72
N LEU A 138 2.66 -5.70 7.02
CA LEU A 138 1.64 -4.96 6.27
C LEU A 138 1.06 -5.78 5.10
N CYS A 139 1.90 -6.52 4.37
CA CYS A 139 1.43 -7.42 3.30
C CYS A 139 0.54 -8.54 3.84
N SER A 140 0.84 -9.09 5.03
CA SER A 140 -0.04 -10.10 5.64
C SER A 140 -1.39 -9.53 6.02
N VAL A 141 -1.49 -8.29 6.52
CA VAL A 141 -2.78 -7.64 6.78
C VAL A 141 -3.62 -7.53 5.51
N LEU A 142 -3.00 -7.18 4.38
CA LEU A 142 -3.67 -7.09 3.08
C LEU A 142 -4.13 -8.46 2.55
N LEU A 143 -3.33 -9.51 2.77
CA LEU A 143 -3.46 -10.83 2.16
C LEU A 143 -3.82 -11.93 3.17
N SER A 144 -4.61 -11.60 4.18
CA SER A 144 -5.12 -12.58 5.13
C SER A 144 -6.59 -12.32 5.43
N GLU A 145 -7.23 -13.31 6.04
CA GLU A 145 -8.54 -13.17 6.68
C GLU A 145 -8.45 -12.47 8.03
N ILE A 146 -7.30 -11.86 8.40
CA ILE A 146 -7.21 -11.05 9.61
C ILE A 146 -8.36 -10.04 9.57
N VAL A 147 -9.20 -10.09 10.59
CA VAL A 147 -10.43 -9.29 10.76
C VAL A 147 -10.04 -7.84 11.09
N ALA A 148 -9.28 -7.21 10.19
CA ALA A 148 -9.03 -5.78 10.23
C ALA A 148 -10.28 -5.05 9.71
N THR A 149 -10.63 -3.94 10.34
CA THR A 149 -11.70 -3.08 9.81
C THR A 149 -11.30 -2.53 8.44
N VAL A 150 -12.29 -2.20 7.60
CA VAL A 150 -12.05 -1.64 6.27
C VAL A 150 -11.18 -0.37 6.34
N GLU A 151 -11.31 0.42 7.41
CA GLU A 151 -10.53 1.64 7.64
C GLU A 151 -9.03 1.33 7.82
N VAL A 152 -8.71 0.37 8.71
CA VAL A 152 -7.32 -0.07 8.93
C VAL A 152 -6.75 -0.71 7.67
N LEU A 153 -7.52 -1.57 6.99
CA LEU A 153 -7.11 -2.19 5.73
C LEU A 153 -6.79 -1.14 4.66
N THR A 154 -7.64 -0.12 4.53
CA THR A 154 -7.45 0.98 3.55
C THR A 154 -6.15 1.73 3.84
N GLU A 155 -5.91 2.15 5.08
CA GLU A 155 -4.67 2.86 5.45
C GLU A 155 -3.43 1.97 5.34
N ALA A 156 -3.54 0.67 5.63
CA ALA A 156 -2.46 -0.28 5.46
C ALA A 156 -2.08 -0.44 3.98
N ILE A 157 -3.07 -0.53 3.07
CA ILE A 157 -2.84 -0.59 1.62
C ILE A 157 -2.13 0.68 1.13
N ILE A 158 -2.54 1.86 1.58
CA ILE A 158 -1.88 3.12 1.21
C ILE A 158 -0.44 3.16 1.77
N THR A 159 -0.23 2.65 2.98
CA THR A 159 1.10 2.54 3.57
C THR A 159 2.00 1.61 2.76
N VAL A 160 1.50 0.43 2.35
CA VAL A 160 2.22 -0.48 1.45
C VAL A 160 2.56 0.23 0.14
N ALA A 161 1.59 0.94 -0.46
CA ALA A 161 1.79 1.68 -1.71
C ALA A 161 2.99 2.64 -1.62
N GLU A 162 3.06 3.47 -0.57
CA GLU A 162 4.15 4.42 -0.39
C GLU A 162 5.50 3.73 -0.04
N VAL A 163 5.46 2.59 0.66
CA VAL A 163 6.67 1.81 0.97
C VAL A 163 7.27 1.14 -0.26
N ILE A 164 6.44 0.71 -1.23
CA ILE A 164 6.94 0.09 -2.47
C ILE A 164 7.20 1.10 -3.59
N CYS A 165 6.62 2.29 -3.55
CA CYS A 165 6.65 3.25 -4.66
C CYS A 165 8.09 3.59 -5.09
N GLY A 166 8.47 3.19 -6.32
CA GLY A 166 9.80 3.45 -6.90
C GLY A 166 10.94 2.64 -6.30
N ASP A 167 10.67 1.70 -5.39
CA ASP A 167 11.67 0.82 -4.81
C ASP A 167 11.52 -0.60 -5.36
N TYR A 168 12.29 -0.90 -6.41
CA TYR A 168 12.20 -2.18 -7.14
C TYR A 168 12.25 -3.42 -6.23
N PRO A 169 13.18 -3.56 -5.25
CA PRO A 169 13.19 -4.71 -4.34
C PRO A 169 11.87 -4.88 -3.57
N ASN A 170 11.28 -3.78 -3.09
CA ASN A 170 10.01 -3.80 -2.37
C ASN A 170 8.83 -4.13 -3.31
N GLN A 171 8.82 -3.60 -4.55
CA GLN A 171 7.80 -3.89 -5.56
C GLN A 171 7.83 -5.38 -5.96
N GLU A 172 9.03 -5.92 -6.18
CA GLU A 172 9.24 -7.33 -6.48
C GLU A 172 8.76 -8.20 -5.31
N TYR A 173 9.20 -7.87 -4.09
CA TYR A 173 8.75 -8.53 -2.86
C TYR A 173 7.22 -8.58 -2.76
N PHE A 174 6.55 -7.45 -3.01
CA PHE A 174 5.08 -7.37 -2.97
C PHE A 174 4.41 -8.24 -4.04
N SER A 175 4.91 -8.22 -5.28
CA SER A 175 4.33 -8.95 -6.41
C SER A 175 4.35 -10.47 -6.23
N THR A 176 5.31 -10.98 -5.45
CA THR A 176 5.45 -12.42 -5.14
C THR A 176 4.53 -12.90 -4.03
N ARG A 177 3.85 -11.99 -3.32
CA ARG A 177 2.91 -12.37 -2.26
C ARG A 177 1.61 -12.89 -2.85
N SER A 178 0.98 -13.81 -2.14
CA SER A 178 -0.28 -14.39 -2.55
C SER A 178 -1.19 -14.63 -1.35
N LEU A 179 -2.50 -14.42 -1.56
CA LEU A 179 -3.56 -14.83 -0.66
C LEU A 179 -3.92 -16.29 -0.98
N ALA A 180 -3.89 -17.17 0.02
CA ALA A 180 -4.45 -18.52 -0.13
C ALA A 180 -5.98 -18.44 -0.16
N THR A 181 -6.61 -19.11 -1.12
CA THR A 181 -8.07 -19.20 -1.24
C THR A 181 -8.49 -20.63 -1.53
N ASP A 182 -9.79 -20.94 -1.38
CA ASP A 182 -10.35 -22.27 -1.69
C ASP A 182 -10.06 -22.71 -3.14
N VAL A 183 -9.86 -21.76 -4.04
CA VAL A 183 -9.61 -21.99 -5.48
C VAL A 183 -8.11 -21.88 -5.82
N GLY A 184 -7.23 -21.88 -4.81
CA GLY A 184 -5.78 -21.77 -4.94
C GLY A 184 -5.22 -20.40 -4.54
N ASN A 185 -3.92 -20.21 -4.78
CA ASN A 185 -3.22 -18.98 -4.41
C ASN A 185 -3.50 -17.85 -5.42
N ARG A 186 -3.98 -16.71 -4.92
CA ARG A 186 -4.19 -15.50 -5.72
C ARG A 186 -3.03 -14.52 -5.50
N PRO A 187 -2.30 -14.13 -6.54
CA PRO A 187 -1.24 -13.12 -6.43
C PRO A 187 -1.77 -11.78 -5.91
N SER A 188 -0.96 -11.05 -5.16
CA SER A 188 -1.31 -9.77 -4.54
C SER A 188 -1.89 -8.76 -5.53
N LEU A 189 -1.29 -8.63 -6.72
CA LEU A 189 -1.76 -7.73 -7.78
C LEU A 189 -3.16 -8.09 -8.29
N ILE A 190 -3.48 -9.39 -8.37
CA ILE A 190 -4.81 -9.86 -8.75
C ILE A 190 -5.82 -9.51 -7.65
N VAL A 191 -5.45 -9.71 -6.38
CA VAL A 191 -6.29 -9.34 -5.24
C VAL A 191 -6.62 -7.84 -5.25
N LEU A 192 -5.63 -6.98 -5.51
CA LEU A 192 -5.84 -5.53 -5.66
C LEU A 192 -6.84 -5.21 -6.78
N LEU A 193 -6.62 -5.76 -7.98
CA LEU A 193 -7.45 -5.45 -9.14
C LEU A 193 -8.87 -6.00 -9.01
N LEU A 194 -9.06 -7.17 -8.40
CA LEU A 194 -10.39 -7.71 -8.10
C LEU A 194 -11.14 -6.83 -7.09
N SER A 195 -10.45 -6.35 -6.05
CA SER A 195 -11.02 -5.39 -5.08
C SER A 195 -11.39 -4.07 -5.74
N MET A 196 -10.52 -3.55 -6.63
CA MET A 196 -10.77 -2.35 -7.43
C MET A 196 -12.01 -2.48 -8.34
N ASN A 197 -12.24 -3.68 -8.87
CA ASN A 197 -13.32 -3.98 -9.82
C ASN A 197 -14.65 -4.38 -9.15
N THR A 198 -14.68 -4.56 -7.83
CA THR A 198 -15.89 -4.95 -7.11
C THR A 198 -16.69 -3.72 -6.72
N ASP A 199 -17.87 -3.54 -7.31
CA ASP A 199 -18.80 -2.43 -7.08
C ASP A 199 -19.29 -2.31 -5.63
N LYS A 200 -19.41 -3.44 -4.93
CA LYS A 200 -19.78 -3.50 -3.50
C LYS A 200 -18.70 -2.99 -2.55
N GLN A 201 -17.44 -2.84 -3.01
CA GLN A 201 -16.37 -2.36 -2.16
C GLN A 201 -16.49 -0.85 -1.90
N PRO A 202 -16.19 -0.37 -0.69
CA PRO A 202 -16.20 1.06 -0.40
C PRO A 202 -15.26 1.82 -1.33
N PHE A 203 -15.72 2.98 -1.82
CA PHE A 203 -14.97 3.78 -2.79
C PHE A 203 -13.54 4.12 -2.33
N LYS A 204 -13.35 4.45 -1.04
CA LYS A 204 -12.02 4.71 -0.46
C LYS A 204 -11.07 3.51 -0.57
N LEU A 205 -11.58 2.30 -0.35
CA LEU A 205 -10.80 1.07 -0.50
C LEU A 205 -10.42 0.84 -1.96
N ARG A 206 -11.37 1.05 -2.91
CA ARG A 206 -11.11 0.96 -4.36
C ARG A 206 -10.01 1.94 -4.80
N CYS A 207 -10.02 3.17 -4.28
CA CYS A 207 -8.95 4.15 -4.53
C CYS A 207 -7.60 3.74 -3.92
N ALA A 208 -7.59 3.15 -2.72
CA ALA A 208 -6.36 2.70 -2.08
C ALA A 208 -5.70 1.55 -2.86
N VAL A 209 -6.47 0.54 -3.29
CA VAL A 209 -5.93 -0.56 -4.10
C VAL A 209 -5.46 -0.09 -5.48
N PHE A 210 -6.20 0.85 -6.08
CA PHE A 210 -5.80 1.52 -7.32
C PHE A 210 -4.46 2.24 -7.14
N TYR A 211 -4.33 3.08 -6.11
CA TYR A 211 -3.08 3.78 -5.81
C TYR A 211 -1.92 2.82 -5.57
N CYS A 212 -2.14 1.73 -4.82
CA CYS A 212 -1.13 0.70 -4.60
C CYS A 212 -0.67 0.03 -5.89
N PHE A 213 -1.59 -0.27 -6.81
CA PHE A 213 -1.23 -0.80 -8.13
C PHE A 213 -0.40 0.21 -8.94
N LEU A 214 -0.73 1.51 -8.91
CA LEU A 214 0.07 2.54 -9.58
C LEU A 214 1.48 2.66 -8.97
N CYS A 215 1.61 2.58 -7.64
CA CYS A 215 2.91 2.57 -6.96
C CYS A 215 3.75 1.33 -7.27
N TYR A 216 3.13 0.17 -7.52
CA TYR A 216 3.82 -1.00 -8.03
C TYR A 216 4.41 -0.78 -9.44
N LEU A 217 3.70 -0.04 -10.30
CA LEU A 217 4.14 0.27 -11.66
C LEU A 217 5.14 1.43 -11.74
N TYR A 218 5.14 2.32 -10.75
CA TYR A 218 6.00 3.52 -10.75
C TYR A 218 7.48 3.13 -10.78
N ASP A 219 8.20 3.63 -11.80
CA ASP A 219 9.62 3.31 -12.06
C ASP A 219 9.95 1.80 -12.15
N ASN A 220 8.98 0.98 -12.55
CA ASN A 220 9.12 -0.48 -12.59
C ASN A 220 8.86 -1.04 -14.00
N GLU A 221 9.82 -0.86 -14.91
CA GLU A 221 9.69 -1.33 -16.30
C GLU A 221 9.40 -2.84 -16.38
N PHE A 222 10.07 -3.65 -15.55
CA PHE A 222 9.88 -5.10 -15.51
C PHE A 222 8.46 -5.49 -15.07
N GLY A 223 7.93 -4.80 -14.06
CA GLY A 223 6.56 -4.98 -13.60
C GLY A 223 5.53 -4.58 -14.65
N LYS A 224 5.76 -3.47 -15.37
CA LYS A 224 4.92 -3.04 -16.50
C LYS A 224 4.91 -4.07 -17.63
N THR A 225 6.07 -4.60 -18.02
CA THR A 225 6.18 -5.66 -19.04
C THR A 225 5.38 -6.90 -18.64
N LYS A 226 5.53 -7.38 -17.40
CA LYS A 226 4.76 -8.52 -16.89
C LYS A 226 3.25 -8.31 -17.00
N VAL A 227 2.75 -7.11 -16.70
CA VAL A 227 1.32 -6.80 -16.84
C VAL A 227 0.89 -6.81 -18.31
N ILE A 228 1.65 -6.17 -19.20
CA ILE A 228 1.32 -6.10 -20.63
C ILE A 228 1.38 -7.48 -21.28
N ASP A 229 2.33 -8.34 -20.91
CA ASP A 229 2.43 -9.70 -21.43
C ASP A 229 1.17 -10.52 -21.15
N THR A 230 0.48 -10.28 -20.02
CA THR A 230 -0.79 -10.96 -19.70
C THR A 230 -1.98 -10.53 -20.55
N LEU A 231 -1.86 -9.45 -21.34
CA LEU A 231 -2.86 -9.03 -22.32
C LEU A 231 -2.64 -9.65 -23.69
N LEU A 232 -1.47 -10.21 -23.95
CA LEU A 232 -1.12 -10.77 -25.25
C LEU A 232 -1.54 -12.25 -25.34
N PRO A 233 -1.97 -12.73 -26.52
CA PRO A 233 -2.27 -14.15 -26.72
C PRO A 233 -1.06 -15.01 -26.40
N SER A 234 -1.17 -15.88 -25.41
CA SER A 234 -0.12 -16.83 -25.02
C SER A 234 -0.56 -18.25 -25.35
N ALA A 235 0.30 -19.02 -26.02
CA ALA A 235 0.01 -20.40 -26.44
C ALA A 235 -0.21 -21.40 -25.28
N THR A 236 0.05 -20.98 -24.04
CA THR A 236 0.05 -21.79 -22.82
C THR A 236 -0.95 -21.31 -21.77
N SER A 237 -1.96 -20.51 -22.13
CA SER A 237 -2.97 -20.06 -21.16
C SER A 237 -3.80 -21.23 -20.65
N ASN A 238 -3.61 -21.60 -19.38
CA ASN A 238 -4.62 -22.33 -18.65
C ASN A 238 -5.82 -21.38 -18.48
N ASP A 239 -6.90 -21.60 -19.23
CA ASP A 239 -8.10 -20.74 -19.28
C ASP A 239 -8.78 -20.51 -17.91
N THR A 240 -8.34 -21.19 -16.86
CA THR A 240 -8.92 -21.12 -15.52
C THR A 240 -8.27 -20.06 -14.60
N GLN A 241 -7.10 -19.52 -14.94
CA GLN A 241 -6.42 -18.55 -14.07
C GLN A 241 -6.66 -17.09 -14.50
N ILE A 242 -7.18 -16.29 -13.57
CA ILE A 242 -7.41 -14.86 -13.76
C ILE A 242 -6.06 -14.13 -13.85
N THR A 243 -5.84 -13.39 -14.94
CA THR A 243 -4.62 -12.61 -15.14
C THR A 243 -4.82 -11.12 -14.83
N THR A 244 -3.72 -10.38 -14.64
CA THR A 244 -3.75 -8.93 -14.42
C THR A 244 -4.37 -8.20 -15.62
N GLY A 245 -4.01 -8.63 -16.83
CA GLY A 245 -4.54 -8.12 -18.07
C GLY A 245 -6.04 -8.34 -18.20
N GLN A 246 -6.54 -9.53 -17.86
CA GLN A 246 -7.97 -9.80 -17.82
C GLN A 246 -8.70 -8.87 -16.85
N CYS A 247 -8.19 -8.66 -15.63
CA CYS A 247 -8.81 -7.73 -14.68
C CYS A 247 -8.86 -6.28 -15.21
N ILE A 248 -7.79 -5.81 -15.86
CA ILE A 248 -7.75 -4.46 -16.46
C ILE A 248 -8.75 -4.37 -17.61
N CYS A 249 -8.82 -5.37 -18.50
CA CYS A 249 -9.81 -5.42 -19.58
C CYS A 249 -11.24 -5.45 -19.05
N THR A 250 -11.53 -6.26 -18.02
CA THR A 250 -12.85 -6.28 -17.36
C THR A 250 -13.21 -4.89 -16.81
N ALA A 251 -12.24 -4.15 -16.30
CA ALA A 251 -12.47 -2.79 -15.82
C ALA A 251 -12.84 -1.82 -16.96
N ILE A 252 -12.09 -1.87 -18.07
CA ILE A 252 -12.31 -1.03 -19.26
C ILE A 252 -13.66 -1.34 -19.93
N LEU A 253 -14.08 -2.61 -19.91
CA LEU A 253 -15.34 -3.09 -20.48
C LEU A 253 -16.55 -2.94 -19.53
N SER A 254 -16.35 -2.38 -18.35
CA SER A 254 -17.42 -2.22 -17.36
C SER A 254 -18.46 -1.18 -17.81
N SER A 255 -19.70 -1.34 -17.36
CA SER A 255 -20.73 -0.30 -17.46
C SER A 255 -20.55 0.81 -16.44
N GLU A 256 -19.74 0.60 -15.40
CA GLU A 256 -19.47 1.58 -14.34
C GLU A 256 -18.33 2.53 -14.76
N THR A 257 -18.65 3.82 -14.97
CA THR A 257 -17.70 4.82 -15.47
C THR A 257 -16.41 4.94 -14.64
N ILE A 258 -16.50 4.81 -13.32
CA ILE A 258 -15.32 4.89 -12.45
C ILE A 258 -14.41 3.67 -12.61
N GLN A 259 -14.97 2.48 -12.87
CA GLN A 259 -14.20 1.28 -13.12
C GLN A 259 -13.50 1.36 -14.48
N VAL A 260 -14.17 1.90 -15.50
CA VAL A 260 -13.56 2.22 -16.80
C VAL A 260 -12.39 3.18 -16.62
N TRP A 261 -12.57 4.25 -15.83
CA TRP A 261 -11.51 5.20 -15.52
C TRP A 261 -10.30 4.53 -14.85
N PHE A 262 -10.53 3.71 -13.81
CA PHE A 262 -9.45 2.96 -13.16
C PHE A 262 -8.69 2.06 -14.15
N GLY A 263 -9.41 1.30 -14.97
CA GLY A 263 -8.81 0.42 -15.99
C GLY A 263 -7.94 1.18 -16.99
N CYS A 264 -8.46 2.29 -17.54
CA CYS A 264 -7.74 3.15 -18.47
C CYS A 264 -6.48 3.77 -17.84
N VAL A 265 -6.56 4.25 -16.60
CA VAL A 265 -5.40 4.86 -15.93
C VAL A 265 -4.35 3.80 -15.56
N CYS A 266 -4.76 2.62 -15.07
CA CYS A 266 -3.83 1.49 -14.86
C CYS A 266 -3.07 1.14 -16.14
N LEU A 267 -3.79 1.08 -17.28
CA LEU A 267 -3.19 0.82 -18.58
C LEU A 267 -2.23 1.93 -19.01
N LEU A 268 -2.61 3.20 -18.82
CA LEU A 268 -1.73 4.34 -19.07
C LEU A 268 -0.42 4.24 -18.27
N HIS A 269 -0.50 3.91 -16.98
CA HIS A 269 0.68 3.74 -16.12
C HIS A 269 1.57 2.57 -16.52
N CYS A 270 1.03 1.55 -17.21
CA CYS A 270 1.86 0.51 -17.83
C CYS A 270 2.68 1.03 -19.01
N LEU A 271 2.29 2.15 -19.63
CA LEU A 271 2.92 2.69 -20.83
C LEU A 271 3.79 3.93 -20.58
N LEU A 272 3.65 4.58 -19.42
CA LEU A 272 4.45 5.74 -19.05
C LEU A 272 5.93 5.38 -19.10
N ASP A 273 6.70 6.19 -19.83
CA ASP A 273 8.15 6.03 -20.04
C ASP A 273 8.57 4.63 -20.57
N ALA A 274 7.66 3.90 -21.23
CA ALA A 274 7.89 2.56 -21.76
C ALA A 274 7.42 2.43 -23.22
N ASP A 275 8.15 3.05 -24.16
CA ASP A 275 7.75 3.11 -25.57
C ASP A 275 7.61 1.73 -26.24
N HIS A 276 8.43 0.76 -25.85
CA HIS A 276 8.35 -0.60 -26.38
C HIS A 276 7.01 -1.29 -26.01
N LEU A 277 6.45 -0.98 -24.83
CA LEU A 277 5.16 -1.52 -24.39
C LEU A 277 3.99 -0.93 -25.16
N LYS A 278 4.10 0.31 -25.66
CA LYS A 278 3.08 0.91 -26.54
C LYS A 278 2.91 0.09 -27.81
N GLN A 279 4.03 -0.34 -28.42
CA GLN A 279 4.00 -1.17 -29.62
C GLN A 279 3.41 -2.56 -29.35
N GLN A 280 3.73 -3.15 -28.18
CA GLN A 280 3.15 -4.42 -27.77
C GLN A 280 1.65 -4.32 -27.58
N LEU A 281 1.16 -3.26 -26.92
CA LEU A 281 -0.26 -3.09 -26.61
C LEU A 281 -1.14 -2.97 -27.86
N LEU A 282 -0.62 -2.41 -28.97
CA LEU A 282 -1.34 -2.35 -30.26
C LEU A 282 -1.71 -3.74 -30.82
N ARG A 283 -1.07 -4.81 -30.33
CA ARG A 283 -1.34 -6.19 -30.74
C ARG A 283 -2.49 -6.83 -29.96
N VAL A 284 -2.97 -6.20 -28.89
CA VAL A 284 -4.05 -6.73 -28.06
C VAL A 284 -5.38 -6.66 -28.80
N GLN A 285 -6.06 -7.80 -28.86
CA GLN A 285 -7.39 -7.95 -29.44
C GLN A 285 -8.38 -8.30 -28.33
N LEU A 286 -9.55 -7.68 -28.36
CA LEU A 286 -10.65 -7.90 -27.44
C LEU A 286 -11.81 -8.60 -28.16
N THR A 287 -12.43 -9.54 -27.47
CA THR A 287 -13.70 -10.15 -27.88
C THR A 287 -14.77 -9.72 -26.88
N THR A 288 -15.63 -8.78 -27.29
CA THR A 288 -16.71 -8.22 -26.47
C THR A 288 -17.96 -9.08 -26.47
N SER A 289 -18.23 -9.77 -27.57
CA SER A 289 -19.30 -10.75 -27.69
C SER A 289 -18.81 -11.98 -28.47
N PRO A 290 -19.29 -13.20 -28.13
CA PRO A 290 -18.85 -14.42 -28.81
C PRO A 290 -19.25 -14.48 -30.30
N SER A 291 -20.14 -13.59 -30.75
CA SER A 291 -20.59 -13.46 -32.14
C SER A 291 -19.84 -12.42 -32.96
N GLU A 292 -19.04 -11.55 -32.33
CA GLU A 292 -18.31 -10.47 -33.01
C GLU A 292 -16.88 -10.88 -33.34
N THR A 293 -16.36 -10.32 -34.44
CA THR A 293 -14.93 -10.41 -34.75
C THR A 293 -14.13 -9.67 -33.69
N PRO A 294 -13.00 -10.22 -33.21
CA PRO A 294 -12.13 -9.51 -32.28
C PRO A 294 -11.74 -8.14 -32.83
N SER A 295 -11.82 -7.12 -31.98
CA SER A 295 -11.42 -5.76 -32.32
C SER A 295 -10.23 -5.33 -31.47
N SER A 296 -9.36 -4.47 -32.01
CA SER A 296 -8.20 -4.03 -31.25
C SER A 296 -8.64 -3.27 -29.99
N LEU A 297 -7.89 -3.40 -28.91
CA LEU A 297 -8.12 -2.64 -27.68
C LEU A 297 -8.17 -1.12 -27.95
N LEU A 298 -7.30 -0.63 -28.85
CA LEU A 298 -7.27 0.78 -29.25
C LEU A 298 -8.58 1.21 -29.94
N HIS A 299 -9.08 0.39 -30.86
CA HIS A 299 -10.36 0.64 -31.51
C HIS A 299 -11.49 0.72 -30.49
N HIS A 300 -11.55 -0.23 -29.56
CA HIS A 300 -12.57 -0.22 -28.51
C HIS A 300 -12.50 1.05 -27.64
N LEU A 301 -11.30 1.42 -27.17
CA LEU A 301 -11.10 2.65 -26.39
C LEU A 301 -11.52 3.91 -27.16
N SER A 302 -11.31 3.95 -28.48
CA SER A 302 -11.74 5.08 -29.32
C SER A 302 -13.27 5.20 -29.45
N THR A 303 -14.03 4.15 -29.15
CA THR A 303 -15.50 4.17 -29.17
C THR A 303 -16.13 4.53 -27.82
N ILE A 304 -15.35 4.47 -26.73
CA ILE A 304 -15.79 4.83 -25.37
C ILE A 304 -15.63 6.34 -25.11
N LEU A 305 -14.67 6.98 -25.79
CA LEU A 305 -14.39 8.42 -25.73
C LEU A 305 -15.36 9.24 -26.61
#